data_AF-A0A2N2SHD5-F1
#
_entry.id   AF-A0A2N2SHD5-F1
#
_cell.length_a   1.000
_cell.length_b   1.000
_cell.length_c   1.000
_cell.angle_alpha   90.00
_cell.angle_beta   90.00
_cell.angle_gamma   90.00
#
_symmetry.space_group_name_H-M   'P 1'
#
loop_
_entity.id
_entity.type
_entity.pdbx_description
1 polymer ?
#
loop_
_entity_poly.entity_id
_entity_poly.type
_entity_poly.pdbx_seq_one_letter_code
_entity_poly.pdbx_strand_id
1 'polypeptide(L)'
;IEARPLERIRDKLWTKIIANISTNPLSVISGATLEELYRPGELQDTVIAIMREVLLVAASYGARVEIDPLSFLELGASMGPVRTSMLQDHDKGRPLELAAIGDAVLELAARFDIPMPVTRKIIALARFRGNQAVARHT
;
A
#
# COMPACT_ATOMS: atom_id res chain seq x y z
N ILE A 1 8.00 -2.99 28.61
CA ILE A 1 7.52 -3.32 27.25
C ILE A 1 6.96 -4.73 27.32
N GLU A 2 5.66 -4.91 27.11
CA GLU A 2 5.09 -6.25 26.93
C GLU A 2 5.26 -6.66 25.46
N ALA A 3 5.91 -7.79 25.22
CA ALA A 3 6.03 -8.40 23.90
C ALA A 3 5.41 -9.79 23.94
N ARG A 4 4.50 -10.10 23.01
CA ARG A 4 3.90 -11.42 22.87
C ARG A 4 4.45 -12.09 21.61
N PRO A 5 4.98 -13.32 21.68
CA PRO A 5 5.41 -14.04 20.49
C PRO A 5 4.18 -14.34 19.62
N LEU A 6 4.31 -14.07 18.33
CA LEU A 6 3.32 -14.46 17.33
C LEU A 6 3.89 -15.59 16.50
N GLU A 7 3.19 -16.71 16.46
CA GLU A 7 3.43 -17.71 15.44
C GLU A 7 3.18 -17.09 14.06
N ARG A 8 4.04 -17.42 13.09
CA ARG A 8 3.89 -16.96 11.70
C ARG A 8 3.84 -15.43 11.53
N ILE A 9 4.69 -14.69 12.24
CA ILE A 9 4.82 -13.21 12.14
C ILE A 9 4.88 -12.68 10.69
N ARG A 10 5.44 -13.47 9.78
CA ARG A 10 5.51 -13.18 8.34
C ARG A 10 4.14 -12.90 7.73
N ASP A 11 3.11 -13.67 8.10
CA ASP A 11 1.77 -13.52 7.53
C ASP A 11 1.17 -12.18 7.96
N LYS A 12 1.30 -11.84 9.25
CA LYS A 12 0.85 -10.54 9.79
C LYS A 12 1.60 -9.36 9.18
N LEU A 13 2.91 -9.52 8.96
CA LEU A 13 3.73 -8.51 8.30
C LEU A 13 3.23 -8.26 6.87
N TRP A 14 3.06 -9.31 6.08
CA TRP A 14 2.59 -9.19 4.70
C TRP A 14 1.16 -8.67 4.60
N THR A 15 0.24 -9.05 5.49
CA THR A 15 -1.10 -8.45 5.55
C THR A 15 -1.02 -6.92 5.69
N LYS A 16 -0.13 -6.41 6.56
CA LYS A 16 0.04 -4.97 6.73
C LYS A 16 0.72 -4.29 5.55
N ILE A 17 1.72 -4.95 4.94
CA ILE A 17 2.37 -4.45 3.73
C ILE A 17 1.35 -4.33 2.59
N ILE A 18 0.53 -5.36 2.38
CA ILE A 18 -0.53 -5.37 1.36
C ILE A 18 -1.48 -4.19 1.55
N ALA A 19 -1.99 -3.98 2.77
CA ALA A 19 -2.88 -2.85 3.07
C ALA A 19 -2.24 -1.49 2.76
N ASN A 20 -0.98 -1.30 3.17
CA ASN A 20 -0.28 -0.04 2.99
C ASN A 20 0.06 0.23 1.52
N ILE A 21 0.55 -0.76 0.78
CA ILE A 21 1.00 -0.54 -0.59
C ILE A 21 -0.16 -0.40 -1.58
N SER A 22 -1.30 -1.05 -1.31
CA SER A 22 -2.50 -0.94 -2.15
C SER A 22 -3.21 0.41 -2.00
N THR A 23 -3.00 1.13 -0.89
CA THR A 23 -3.72 2.37 -0.59
C THR A 23 -2.85 3.60 -0.42
N ASN A 24 -1.71 3.53 0.27
CA ASN A 24 -0.95 4.73 0.64
C ASN A 24 -0.46 5.52 -0.59
N PRO A 25 0.26 4.91 -1.56
CA PRO A 25 0.72 5.66 -2.73
C PRO A 25 -0.45 6.17 -3.58
N LEU A 26 -1.53 5.39 -3.71
CA LEU A 26 -2.71 5.79 -4.47
C LEU A 26 -3.42 6.98 -3.82
N SER A 27 -3.53 6.98 -2.48
CA SER A 27 -4.13 8.08 -1.71
C SER A 27 -3.38 9.40 -1.89
N VAL A 28 -2.05 9.39 -2.04
CA VAL A 28 -1.24 10.58 -2.35
C VAL A 28 -1.58 11.15 -3.74
N ILE A 29 -1.86 10.27 -4.71
CA ILE A 29 -2.18 10.67 -6.08
C ILE A 29 -3.63 11.16 -6.19
N SER A 30 -4.57 10.52 -5.52
CA SER A 30 -5.99 10.86 -5.65
C SER A 30 -6.46 11.89 -4.62
N GLY A 31 -5.80 11.98 -3.47
CA GLY A 31 -6.31 12.69 -2.29
C GLY A 31 -7.41 11.92 -1.53
N ALA A 32 -7.73 10.69 -1.97
CA ALA A 32 -8.83 9.88 -1.50
C ALA A 32 -8.55 9.25 -0.12
N THR A 33 -9.63 9.03 0.61
CA THR A 33 -9.69 8.30 1.88
C THR A 33 -9.75 6.79 1.67
N LEU A 34 -9.53 6.01 2.73
CA LEU A 34 -9.66 4.54 2.66
C LEU A 34 -11.05 4.09 2.20
N GLU A 35 -12.11 4.73 2.69
CA GLU A 35 -13.47 4.44 2.25
C GLU A 35 -13.66 4.60 0.73
N GLU A 36 -13.16 5.69 0.16
CA GLU A 36 -13.25 5.96 -1.29
C GLU A 36 -12.38 5.00 -2.11
N LEU A 37 -11.25 4.55 -1.56
CA LEU A 37 -10.36 3.59 -2.22
C LEU A 37 -10.93 2.17 -2.24
N TYR A 38 -11.65 1.78 -1.18
CA TYR A 38 -12.13 0.41 -1.01
C TYR A 38 -13.56 0.16 -1.48
N ARG A 39 -14.42 1.20 -1.55
CA ARG A 39 -15.78 1.07 -2.09
C ARG A 39 -15.77 0.89 -3.61
N PRO A 40 -16.82 0.27 -4.19
CA PRO A 40 -17.00 0.23 -5.64
C PRO A 40 -16.91 1.63 -6.26
N GLY A 41 -16.04 1.79 -7.25
CA GLY A 41 -15.74 3.07 -7.88
C GLY A 41 -14.45 3.03 -8.71
N GLU A 42 -14.02 4.19 -9.20
CA GLU A 42 -12.91 4.32 -10.15
C GLU A 42 -11.55 3.82 -9.62
N LEU A 43 -11.36 3.81 -8.30
CA LEU A 43 -10.08 3.49 -7.67
C LEU A 43 -9.98 2.02 -7.21
N GLN A 44 -11.10 1.34 -7.00
CA GLN A 44 -11.14 0.00 -6.40
C GLN A 44 -10.37 -1.03 -7.24
N ASP A 45 -10.53 -1.00 -8.56
CA ASP A 45 -9.82 -1.93 -9.45
C ASP A 45 -8.30 -1.77 -9.38
N THR A 46 -7.82 -0.53 -9.17
CA THR A 46 -6.39 -0.26 -8.98
C THR A 46 -5.90 -0.84 -7.64
N VAL A 47 -6.68 -0.68 -6.57
CA VAL A 47 -6.39 -1.28 -5.26
C VAL A 47 -6.30 -2.80 -5.38
N ILE A 48 -7.28 -3.43 -6.02
CA ILE A 48 -7.31 -4.89 -6.23
C ILE A 48 -6.12 -5.35 -7.07
N ALA A 49 -5.77 -4.63 -8.13
CA ALA A 49 -4.64 -4.97 -8.98
C ALA A 49 -3.31 -4.95 -8.20
N ILE A 50 -3.07 -3.91 -7.39
CA ILE A 50 -1.88 -3.83 -6.53
C ILE A 50 -1.88 -4.96 -5.49
N MET A 51 -3.02 -5.23 -4.84
CA MET A 51 -3.13 -6.32 -3.87
C MET A 51 -2.74 -7.67 -4.48
N ARG A 52 -3.20 -7.96 -5.70
CA ARG A 52 -2.87 -9.20 -6.42
C ARG A 52 -1.38 -9.29 -6.73
N GLU A 53 -0.76 -8.22 -7.22
CA GLU A 53 0.68 -8.18 -7.47
C GLU A 53 1.47 -8.47 -6.19
N VAL A 54 1.09 -7.86 -5.06
CA VAL A 54 1.82 -7.97 -3.80
C VAL A 54 1.60 -9.32 -3.13
N LEU A 55 0.41 -9.92 -3.28
CA LEU A 55 0.13 -11.28 -2.81
C LEU A 55 1.06 -12.32 -3.46
N LEU A 56 1.36 -12.18 -4.75
CA LEU A 56 2.31 -13.05 -5.44
C LEU A 56 3.72 -12.95 -4.84
N VAL A 57 4.15 -11.72 -4.54
CA VAL A 57 5.43 -11.49 -3.85
C VAL A 57 5.40 -12.08 -2.43
N ALA A 58 4.33 -11.85 -1.67
CA ALA A 58 4.19 -12.41 -0.32
C ALA A 58 4.31 -13.95 -0.32
N ALA A 59 3.66 -14.61 -1.28
CA ALA A 59 3.71 -16.05 -1.44
C ALA A 59 5.12 -16.57 -1.77
N SER A 60 5.90 -15.86 -2.61
CA SER A 60 7.27 -16.29 -2.95
C SER A 60 8.22 -16.25 -1.75
N TYR A 61 7.93 -15.44 -0.73
CA TYR A 61 8.65 -15.41 0.54
C TYR A 61 8.03 -16.31 1.63
N GLY A 62 7.11 -17.21 1.26
CA GLY A 62 6.52 -18.21 2.15
C GLY A 62 5.50 -17.65 3.14
N ALA A 63 4.90 -16.49 2.85
CA ALA A 63 3.74 -16.01 3.58
C ALA A 63 2.49 -16.80 3.16
N ARG A 64 1.63 -17.12 4.12
CA ARG A 64 0.30 -17.69 3.89
C ARG A 64 -0.74 -16.66 4.29
N VAL A 65 -0.85 -15.63 3.45
CA VAL A 65 -1.82 -14.57 3.65
C VAL A 65 -3.15 -15.05 3.07
N GLU A 66 -4.00 -15.57 3.94
CA GLU A 66 -5.40 -15.85 3.60
C GLU A 66 -6.19 -14.54 3.69
N ILE A 67 -6.30 -13.87 2.55
CA ILE A 67 -7.16 -12.70 2.39
C ILE A 67 -8.30 -13.13 1.48
N ASP A 68 -9.52 -13.14 2.02
CA ASP A 68 -10.71 -13.03 1.19
C ASP A 68 -10.78 -11.59 0.64
N PRO A 69 -10.69 -11.38 -0.69
CA PRO A 69 -10.63 -10.03 -1.24
C PRO A 69 -11.83 -9.18 -0.87
N LEU A 70 -13.05 -9.75 -0.88
CA LEU A 70 -14.27 -9.00 -0.55
C LEU A 70 -14.25 -8.55 0.91
N SER A 71 -14.01 -9.48 1.84
CA SER A 71 -13.91 -9.17 3.27
C SER A 71 -12.83 -8.14 3.58
N PHE A 72 -11.71 -8.17 2.85
CA PHE A 72 -10.63 -7.19 3.04
C PHE A 72 -11.02 -5.80 2.56
N LEU A 73 -11.66 -5.70 1.39
CA LEU A 73 -12.19 -4.43 0.89
C LEU A 73 -13.26 -3.88 1.84
N GLU A 74 -14.18 -4.73 2.30
CA GLU A 74 -15.22 -4.34 3.27
C GLU A 74 -14.63 -3.85 4.60
N LEU A 75 -13.65 -4.58 5.15
CA LEU A 75 -12.96 -4.18 6.36
C LEU A 75 -12.26 -2.83 6.17
N GLY A 76 -11.58 -2.65 5.04
CA GLY A 76 -10.93 -1.39 4.68
C GLY A 76 -11.93 -0.23 4.57
N ALA A 77 -13.06 -0.44 3.91
CA ALA A 77 -14.12 0.55 3.78
C ALA A 77 -14.78 0.89 5.12
N SER A 78 -14.93 -0.09 6.02
CA SER A 78 -15.53 0.11 7.36
C SER A 78 -14.69 0.98 8.29
N MET A 79 -13.42 1.22 7.96
CA MET A 79 -12.59 2.19 8.69
C MET A 79 -13.07 3.63 8.50
N GLY A 80 -13.93 3.88 7.51
CA GLY A 80 -14.50 5.19 7.22
C GLY A 80 -13.53 6.10 6.42
N PRO A 81 -13.79 7.42 6.41
CA PRO A 81 -13.07 8.38 5.57
C PRO A 81 -11.68 8.74 6.14
N VAL A 82 -10.87 7.72 6.43
CA VAL A 82 -9.53 7.85 6.98
C VAL A 82 -8.55 8.24 5.88
N ARG A 83 -7.80 9.34 6.09
CA ARG A 83 -6.62 9.67 5.28
C ARG A 83 -5.44 8.80 5.73
N THR A 84 -4.75 8.18 4.80
CA THR A 84 -3.57 7.35 5.14
C THR A 84 -2.47 8.20 5.78
N SER A 85 -1.59 7.57 6.56
CA SER A 85 -0.45 8.29 7.16
C SER A 85 0.42 8.98 6.10
N MET A 86 0.65 8.32 4.96
CA MET A 86 1.43 8.88 3.86
C MET A 86 0.75 10.10 3.22
N LEU A 87 -0.57 10.08 3.07
CA LEU A 87 -1.32 11.25 2.60
C LEU A 87 -1.27 12.40 3.61
N GLN A 88 -1.35 12.11 4.91
CA GLN A 88 -1.20 13.13 5.94
C GLN A 88 0.20 13.75 5.97
N ASP A 89 1.25 12.95 5.74
CA ASP A 89 2.63 13.46 5.64
C ASP A 89 2.81 14.32 4.38
N HIS A 90 2.25 13.88 3.25
CA HIS A 90 2.19 14.67 2.02
C HIS A 90 1.52 16.04 2.24
N ASP A 91 0.35 16.06 2.88
CA ASP A 91 -0.40 17.30 3.17
C ASP A 91 0.39 18.28 4.06
N LYS A 92 1.30 17.76 4.88
CA LYS A 92 2.20 18.53 5.74
C LYS A 92 3.52 18.91 5.06
N GLY A 93 3.67 18.63 3.76
CA GLY A 93 4.89 18.92 3.01
C GLY A 93 6.09 18.05 3.40
N ARG A 94 5.86 16.90 4.04
CA ARG A 94 6.94 15.99 4.46
C ARG A 94 7.34 15.04 3.33
N PRO A 95 8.60 14.56 3.31
CA PRO A 95 9.03 13.51 2.40
C PRO A 95 8.19 12.24 2.57
N LEU A 96 7.86 11.57 1.46
CA LEU A 96 7.12 10.32 1.49
C LEU A 96 8.00 9.15 1.88
N GLU A 97 7.49 8.25 2.73
CA GLU A 97 8.16 6.99 3.10
C GLU A 97 8.03 5.89 2.01
N LEU A 98 8.18 6.24 0.74
CA LEU A 98 8.05 5.28 -0.37
C LEU A 98 9.14 4.21 -0.38
N ALA A 99 10.33 4.53 0.13
CA ALA A 99 11.45 3.59 0.17
C ALA A 99 11.18 2.39 1.10
N ALA A 100 10.62 2.64 2.29
CA ALA A 100 10.44 1.63 3.32
C ALA A 100 9.37 0.58 2.98
N ILE A 101 8.43 0.91 2.09
CA ILE A 101 7.31 0.02 1.74
C ILE A 101 7.29 -0.26 0.24
N GLY A 102 7.22 0.78 -0.59
CA GLY A 102 7.05 0.63 -2.03
C GLY A 102 8.29 0.04 -2.71
N ASP A 103 9.44 0.69 -2.55
CA ASP A 103 10.67 0.26 -3.22
C ASP A 103 11.16 -1.09 -2.70
N ALA A 104 11.03 -1.34 -1.40
CA ALA A 104 11.34 -2.63 -0.79
C ALA A 104 10.53 -3.77 -1.43
N VAL A 105 9.22 -3.62 -1.61
CA VAL A 105 8.39 -4.66 -2.24
C VAL A 105 8.77 -4.86 -3.71
N LEU A 106 9.04 -3.79 -4.45
CA LEU A 106 9.51 -3.89 -5.85
C LEU A 106 10.85 -4.61 -5.96
N GLU A 107 11.78 -4.37 -5.04
CA GLU A 107 13.06 -5.08 -4.97
C GLU A 107 12.85 -6.57 -4.67
N LEU A 108 11.99 -6.88 -3.68
CA LEU A 108 11.68 -8.26 -3.31
C LEU A 108 11.03 -9.02 -4.48
N ALA A 109 10.17 -8.37 -5.25
CA ALA A 109 9.54 -8.93 -6.45
C ALA A 109 10.55 -9.24 -7.56
N ALA A 110 11.52 -8.33 -7.78
CA ALA A 110 12.55 -8.49 -8.80
C ALA A 110 13.44 -9.72 -8.55
N ARG A 111 13.63 -10.15 -7.29
CA ARG A 111 14.39 -11.38 -6.97
C ARG A 111 13.73 -12.67 -7.46
N PHE A 112 12.45 -12.60 -7.80
CA PHE A 112 11.65 -13.74 -8.28
C PHE A 112 11.05 -13.48 -9.67
N ASP A 113 11.53 -12.45 -10.38
CA ASP A 113 11.01 -12.04 -11.70
C ASP A 113 9.49 -11.81 -11.73
N ILE A 114 8.91 -11.38 -10.61
CA ILE A 114 7.46 -11.13 -10.50
C ILE A 114 7.15 -9.75 -11.09
N PRO A 115 6.31 -9.65 -12.13
CA PRO A 115 5.93 -8.36 -12.70
C PRO A 115 5.01 -7.60 -11.75
N MET A 116 5.34 -6.33 -11.50
CA MET A 116 4.52 -5.41 -10.70
C MET A 116 4.19 -4.10 -11.46
N PRO A 117 3.60 -4.16 -12.67
CA PRO A 117 3.41 -3.00 -13.52
C PRO A 117 2.49 -1.93 -12.92
N VAL A 118 1.43 -2.32 -12.21
CA VAL A 118 0.50 -1.35 -11.60
C VAL A 118 1.17 -0.69 -10.40
N THR A 119 1.71 -1.49 -9.49
CA THR A 119 2.39 -1.00 -8.29
C THR A 119 3.55 -0.07 -8.64
N ARG A 120 4.37 -0.42 -9.64
CA ARG A 120 5.49 0.42 -10.11
C ARG A 120 5.00 1.78 -10.63
N LYS A 121 3.92 1.81 -11.43
CA LYS A 121 3.36 3.06 -11.97
C LYS A 121 2.81 3.95 -10.86
N ILE A 122 2.05 3.38 -9.92
CA ILE A 122 1.50 4.14 -8.79
C ILE A 122 2.61 4.68 -7.89
N ILE A 123 3.64 3.89 -7.55
CA ILE A 123 4.78 4.38 -6.77
C ILE A 123 5.50 5.54 -7.50
N ALA A 124 5.69 5.44 -8.81
CA ALA A 124 6.33 6.50 -9.61
C ALA A 124 5.51 7.80 -9.59
N LEU A 125 4.19 7.72 -9.75
CA LEU A 125 3.28 8.87 -9.70
C LEU A 125 3.23 9.49 -8.30
N ALA A 126 3.16 8.67 -7.25
CA ALA A 126 3.19 9.13 -5.87
C ALA A 126 4.50 9.85 -5.55
N ARG A 127 5.64 9.31 -6.00
CA ARG A 127 6.95 9.95 -5.85
C ARG A 127 7.01 11.32 -6.53
N PHE A 128 6.52 11.40 -7.75
CA PHE A 128 6.46 12.67 -8.49
C PHE A 128 5.62 13.71 -7.75
N ARG A 129 4.45 13.31 -7.21
CA ARG A 129 3.61 14.17 -6.38
C ARG A 129 4.29 14.62 -5.08
N GLY A 130 4.90 13.68 -4.36
CA GLY A 130 5.63 13.98 -3.12
C GLY A 130 6.74 15.01 -3.31
N ASN A 131 7.52 14.89 -4.38
CA ASN A 131 8.58 15.84 -4.69
C ASN A 131 8.04 17.25 -4.97
N GLN A 132 6.88 17.38 -5.61
CA GLN A 132 6.24 18.68 -5.81
C GLN A 132 5.74 19.31 -4.51
N ALA A 133 5.21 18.51 -3.58
CA ALA A 133 4.74 19.01 -2.30
C ALA A 133 5.90 19.58 -1.46
N VAL A 134 7.02 18.86 -1.36
CA VAL A 134 8.21 19.32 -0.64
C VAL A 134 8.75 20.62 -1.23
N ALA A 135 8.85 20.72 -2.56
CA ALA A 135 9.36 21.91 -3.25
C ALA A 135 8.50 23.17 -3.04
N ARG A 136 7.20 23.04 -2.73
CA ARG A 136 6.31 24.18 -2.44
C ARG A 136 6.41 24.71 -1.00
N HIS A 137 7.02 23.93 -0.11
CA HIS A 137 7.16 24.24 1.32
C HIS A 137 8.60 24.59 1.72
N THR A 138 9.50 24.69 0.73
CA THR A 138 10.89 25.13 0.90
C THR A 138 11.06 26.52 0.29
#